data_AF-A0A2N6GAE6-F1
#
_entry.id   AF-A0A2N6GAE6-F1
#
_cell.length_a   1.000
_cell.length_b   1.000
_cell.length_c   1.000
_cell.angle_alpha   90.00
_cell.angle_beta   90.00
_cell.angle_gamma   90.00
#
_symmetry.space_group_name_H-M   'P 1'
#
loop_
_entity.id
_entity.type
_entity.pdbx_description
1 polymer ?
#
loop_
_entity_poly.entity_id
_entity_poly.type
_entity_poly.pdbx_seq_one_letter_code
_entity_poly.pdbx_strand_id
1 'polypeptide(L)' 'MTEKQFQELCSNTEIGTSLSLDLGGKRAHGRFLGCAPDGVVIETDGRVTIWPLDLLVNRRQDYPTPLYS' A
#
# COMPACT_ATOMS: atom_id res chain seq x y z
N MET A 1 2.34 3.42 9.25
CA MET A 1 1.21 2.47 9.16
C MET A 1 1.14 1.67 10.45
N THR A 2 -0.02 1.59 11.09
CA THR A 2 -0.27 0.66 12.21
C THR A 2 -0.79 -0.68 11.68
N GLU A 3 -0.74 -1.74 12.49
CA GLU A 3 -1.24 -3.08 12.11
C GLU A 3 -2.70 -3.07 11.63
N LYS A 4 -3.55 -2.22 12.24
CA LYS A 4 -4.93 -1.99 11.79
C LYS A 4 -5.01 -1.40 10.38
N GLN A 5 -4.19 -0.40 10.07
CA GLN A 5 -4.16 0.21 8.74
C GLN A 5 -3.68 -0.77 7.68
N PHE A 6 -2.76 -1.67 8.04
CA PHE A 6 -2.35 -2.76 7.16
C PHE A 6 -3.51 -3.72 6.89
N GLN A 7 -4.20 -4.19 7.93
CA GLN A 7 -5.36 -5.06 7.77
C GLN A 7 -6.48 -4.41 6.94
N GLU A 8 -6.76 -3.12 7.17
CA GLU A 8 -7.72 -2.37 6.37
C GLU A 8 -7.30 -2.24 4.91
N LEU A 9 -6.03 -1.97 4.63
CA LEU A 9 -5.50 -1.92 3.27
C LEU A 9 -5.62 -3.29 2.59
N CYS A 10 -5.25 -4.36 3.29
CA CYS A 10 -5.33 -5.72 2.75
C CYS A 10 -6.77 -6.21 2.51
N SER A 11 -7.71 -5.76 3.34
CA SER A 11 -9.10 -6.22 3.26
C SER A 11 -9.96 -5.38 2.32
N ASN A 12 -9.64 -4.09 2.16
CA ASN A 12 -10.44 -3.15 1.37
C ASN A 12 -9.85 -2.83 -0.01
N THR A 13 -8.62 -3.26 -0.32
CA THR A 13 -7.99 -2.99 -1.62
C THR A 13 -8.20 -4.17 -2.55
N GLU A 14 -8.81 -3.93 -3.70
CA GLU A 14 -8.95 -4.97 -4.73
C GLU A 14 -7.63 -5.20 -5.46
N ILE A 15 -7.38 -6.45 -5.84
CA ILE A 15 -6.24 -6.83 -6.68
C ILE A 15 -6.32 -6.09 -8.01
N GLY A 16 -5.22 -5.45 -8.41
CA GLY A 16 -5.11 -4.61 -9.59
C GLY A 16 -5.30 -3.11 -9.32
N THR A 17 -5.72 -2.73 -8.11
CA THR A 17 -5.85 -1.31 -7.73
C THR A 17 -4.51 -0.60 -7.83
N SER A 18 -4.47 0.55 -8.51
CA SER A 18 -3.24 1.35 -8.61
C SER A 18 -2.98 2.07 -7.29
N LEU A 19 -1.90 1.72 -6.62
CA LEU A 19 -1.42 2.33 -5.39
C LEU A 19 -0.25 3.26 -5.68
N SER A 20 -0.25 4.38 -4.97
CA SER A 20 0.88 5.32 -4.94
C SER A 20 1.29 5.46 -3.49
N LEU A 21 2.45 4.90 -3.14
CA LEU A 21 2.97 4.95 -1.77
C LEU A 21 4.29 5.70 -1.74
N ASP A 22 4.56 6.34 -0.61
CA ASP A 22 5.82 7.00 -0.35
C ASP A 22 6.68 6.11 0.55
N LEU A 23 7.76 5.58 -0.01
CA LEU A 23 8.73 4.72 0.65
C LEU A 23 9.96 5.56 1.01
N GLY A 24 10.00 6.06 2.24
CA GLY A 24 11.18 6.79 2.75
C GLY A 24 11.57 8.02 1.93
N GLY A 25 10.60 8.76 1.38
CA GLY A 25 10.83 9.95 0.56
C GLY A 25 10.86 9.70 -0.95
N LYS A 26 10.74 8.44 -1.39
CA LYS A 26 10.55 8.09 -2.79
C LYS A 26 9.12 7.68 -3.02
N ARG A 27 8.40 8.41 -3.89
CA ARG A 27 7.10 7.94 -4.38
C ARG A 27 7.31 6.78 -5.31
N ALA A 28 6.61 5.69 -5.04
CA ALA A 28 6.58 4.53 -5.89
C ALA A 28 5.12 4.27 -6.28
N HIS A 29 4.93 3.88 -7.52
CA HIS A 29 3.63 3.62 -8.12
C HIS A 29 3.59 2.15 -8.54
N GLY A 30 2.52 1.45 -8.18
CA GLY A 30 2.36 0.06 -8.54
C GLY A 30 0.92 -0.43 -8.39
N ARG A 31 0.65 -1.64 -8.86
CA ARG A 31 -0.65 -2.29 -8.69
C ARG A 31 -0.64 -3.19 -7.47
N PHE A 32 -1.65 -3.07 -6.61
CA PHE A 32 -1.84 -3.98 -5.50
C PHE A 32 -2.08 -5.39 -6.01
N LEU A 33 -1.27 -6.34 -5.56
CA LEU A 33 -1.46 -7.77 -5.86
C LEU A 33 -1.95 -8.54 -4.63
N GLY A 34 -1.72 -8.02 -3.43
CA GLY A 34 -2.15 -8.64 -2.19
C GLY A 34 -1.27 -8.23 -1.02
N CYS A 35 -1.39 -8.98 0.07
CA CYS A 35 -0.58 -8.80 1.26
C CYS A 35 0.13 -10.10 1.63
N ALA A 36 1.36 -9.95 2.09
CA ALA A 36 2.18 -11.00 2.68
C ALA A 36 2.39 -10.69 4.17
N PRO A 37 2.81 -11.67 4.99
CA PRO A 37 3.11 -11.43 6.41
C PRO A 37 4.14 -10.30 6.61
N ASP A 38 5.01 -10.09 5.62
CA ASP A 38 6.16 -9.20 5.70
C ASP A 38 5.88 -7.81 5.07
N GLY A 39 4.73 -7.62 4.41
CA GLY A 39 4.42 -6.39 3.71
C GLY A 39 3.35 -6.48 2.62
N VAL A 40 3.25 -5.43 1.82
CA VAL A 40 2.28 -5.33 0.72
C VAL A 40 2.93 -5.83 -0.57
N VAL A 41 2.27 -6.74 -1.28
CA VAL A 41 2.73 -7.23 -2.58
C VAL A 41 2.16 -6.34 -3.66
N ILE A 42 3.04 -5.79 -4.50
CA ILE A 42 2.64 -4.90 -5.57
C ILE A 42 3.41 -5.19 -6.87
N GLU A 43 2.83 -4.80 -8.00
CA GLU A 43 3.46 -4.87 -9.32
C GLU A 43 3.89 -3.47 -9.80
N THR A 44 5.17 -3.30 -10.11
CA THR A 44 5.72 -2.07 -10.71
C THR A 44 6.44 -2.41 -12.00
N ASP A 45 6.11 -1.75 -13.11
CA ASP A 45 6.79 -1.94 -14.40
C ASP A 45 6.89 -3.43 -14.84
N GLY A 46 5.84 -4.21 -14.57
CA GLY A 46 5.79 -5.65 -14.87
C GLY A 46 6.63 -6.53 -13.94
N ARG A 47 7.11 -6.00 -12.81
CA ARG A 47 7.83 -6.74 -11.79
C ARG A 47 7.05 -6.75 -10.48
N VAL A 48 6.93 -7.94 -9.89
CA VAL A 48 6.34 -8.12 -8.56
C VAL A 48 7.39 -7.78 -7.50
N THR A 49 7.04 -6.87 -6.61
CA THR A 49 7.90 -6.41 -5.52
C THR A 49 7.11 -6.43 -4.21
N ILE A 50 7.77 -6.77 -3.11
CA ILE A 50 7.18 -6.68 -1.77
C ILE A 50 7.64 -5.36 -1.16
N TRP A 51 6.68 -4.56 -0.70
CA TRP A 51 6.91 -3.34 0.03
C TRP A 51 6.83 -3.62 1.53
N PRO A 52 7.97 -3.58 2.24
CA PRO A 52 8.02 -3.87 3.66
C PRO A 52 7.15 -2.90 4.46
N LEU A 53 6.42 -3.47 5.42
CA LEU A 53 5.63 -2.70 6.38
C LEU A 53 6.44 -1.60 7.07
N ASP A 54 7.68 -1.91 7.47
CA ASP A 54 8.57 -0.98 8.18
C ASP A 54 8.88 0.29 7.38
N LEU A 55 8.93 0.20 6.05
CA LEU A 55 9.16 1.35 5.18
C LEU A 55 7.91 2.22 5.00
N LEU A 56 6.73 1.62 5.19
CA LEU A 56 5.43 2.30 5.18
C LEU A 56 5.11 2.95 6.54
N VAL A 57 5.90 2.68 7.58
CA VAL A 57 5.71 3.29 8.91
C VAL A 57 5.95 4.81 8.88
N ASN A 58 6.78 5.30 7.96
CA ASN A 58 7.30 6.66 8.01
C ASN A 58 6.44 7.77 7.40
N ARG A 59 5.25 7.51 6.84
CA ARG A 59 4.37 8.61 6.40
C ARG A 59 2.88 8.35 6.62
N ARG A 60 2.22 9.38 7.16
CA ARG A 60 0.78 9.62 7.01
C ARG A 60 0.44 9.53 5.51
N GLN A 61 -0.29 8.50 5.11
CA GLN A 61 -1.01 8.54 3.85
C GLN A 61 -2.21 9.45 4.05
N ASP A 62 -2.27 10.53 3.29
CA ASP A 62 -3.53 11.14 2.87
C ASP A 62 -4.29 10.11 2.02
N TYR A 63 -4.95 9.15 2.68
CA TYR A 63 -5.98 8.36 2.03
C TYR A 63 -7.20 9.28 1.92
N PRO A 64 -7.73 9.56 0.72
CA PRO A 64 -8.98 10.30 0.62
C PRO A 64 -10.07 9.42 1.22
N THR A 65 -10.50 9.75 2.44
CA THR A 65 -11.69 9.19 3.05
C THR A 65 -12.86 9.57 2.14
N PRO A 66 -13.59 8.63 1.52
CA PRO A 66 -14.78 8.98 0.78
C PRO A 66 -15.80 9.55 1.78
N LEU A 67 -16.01 10.87 1.73
CA LEU A 67 -17.11 11.54 2.40
C LEU A 67 -18.39 11.18 1.63
N TYR A 68 -19.15 10.23 2.15
CA TYR A 68 -20.55 10.11 1.75
C TYR A 68 -21.31 11.31 2.35
N SER A 69 -21.76 12.20 1.47
CA SER A 69 -22.71 13.30 1.75
C SER A 69 -24.14 12.80 1.77
#